data_AF-A0A7W3Y8A8-F1
#
_entry.id   AF-A0A7W3Y8A8-F1
#
_cell.length_a   1.000
_cell.length_b   1.000
_cell.length_c   1.000
_cell.angle_alpha   90.00
_cell.angle_beta   90.00
_cell.angle_gamma   90.00
#
_symmetry.space_group_name_H-M   'P 1'
#
loop_
_entity.id
_entity.type
_entity.pdbx_description
1 polymer ?
#
loop_
_entity_poly.entity_id
_entity_poly.type
_entity_poly.pdbx_seq_one_letter_code
_entity_poly.pdbx_strand_id
1 'polypeptide(L)' 'MPNGTRISLRAARINANMTQDQAAKELSKYFGMKISRQRVMRYEDTPQQTPPGFGQGFATIYHMPIEAINFKSKST' A
#
# COMPACT_ATOMS: atom_id res chain seq x y z
N MET A 1 14.93 -13.20 -12.96
CA MET A 1 13.49 -12.83 -12.95
C MET A 1 13.36 -11.49 -13.64
N PRO A 2 12.41 -11.28 -14.57
CA PRO A 2 12.31 -10.00 -15.24
C PRO A 2 11.99 -8.93 -14.20
N ASN A 3 12.68 -7.80 -14.28
CA ASN A 3 12.43 -6.61 -13.46
C ASN A 3 11.04 -6.07 -13.80
N GLY A 4 9.99 -6.70 -13.28
CA GLY A 4 8.64 -6.16 -13.36
C GLY A 4 8.66 -4.79 -12.70
N THR A 5 8.35 -3.75 -13.46
CA THR A 5 8.36 -2.36 -12.99
C THR A 5 7.45 -2.24 -11.78
N ARG A 6 8.04 -2.16 -10.58
CA ARG A 6 7.26 -1.97 -9.35
C ARG A 6 6.58 -0.61 -9.40
N ILE A 7 5.30 -0.57 -9.08
CA ILE A 7 4.55 0.68 -9.01
C ILE A 7 4.53 1.22 -7.58
N SER A 8 4.36 2.53 -7.42
CA SER A 8 4.26 3.12 -6.09
C SER A 8 3.01 2.63 -5.35
N LEU A 9 3.02 2.69 -4.02
CA LEU A 9 1.85 2.37 -3.20
C LEU A 9 0.63 3.25 -3.56
N ARG A 10 0.86 4.50 -3.96
CA ARG A 10 -0.20 5.37 -4.47
C ARG A 10 -0.76 4.88 -5.79
N ALA A 11 0.09 4.50 -6.75
CA ALA A 11 -0.35 3.98 -8.04
C ALA A 11 -1.12 2.66 -7.87
N ALA A 12 -0.65 1.81 -6.97
CA ALA A 12 -1.33 0.58 -6.56
C ALA A 12 -2.78 0.85 -6.12
N ARG A 13 -2.98 1.82 -5.22
CA ARG A 13 -4.31 2.21 -4.76
C ARG A 13 -5.19 2.75 -5.89
N ILE A 14 -4.64 3.61 -6.74
CA ILE A 14 -5.38 4.21 -7.87
C ILE A 14 -5.82 3.12 -8.85
N ASN A 15 -4.94 2.16 -9.17
CA ASN A 15 -5.27 1.02 -10.03
C ASN A 15 -6.35 0.12 -9.42
N ALA A 16 -6.40 0.02 -8.09
CA ALA A 16 -7.47 -0.65 -7.37
C ALA A 16 -8.78 0.17 -7.30
N ASN A 17 -8.84 1.35 -7.95
CA ASN A 17 -9.98 2.26 -7.93
C ASN A 17 -10.40 2.69 -6.51
N MET A 18 -9.43 2.83 -5.60
CA MET A 18 -9.69 3.21 -4.21
C MET A 18 -9.27 4.65 -3.90
N THR A 19 -10.07 5.35 -3.13
CA THR A 19 -9.65 6.55 -2.39
C THR A 19 -8.79 6.15 -1.18
N GLN A 20 -8.04 7.11 -0.61
CA GLN A 20 -7.29 6.87 0.62
C GLN A 20 -8.19 6.50 1.80
N ASP A 21 -9.40 7.07 1.86
CA ASP A 21 -10.40 6.74 2.88
C ASP A 21 -10.91 5.30 2.74
N GLN A 22 -11.19 4.85 1.51
CA GLN A 22 -11.58 3.46 1.26
C GLN A 22 -10.45 2.50 1.62
N ALA A 23 -9.20 2.80 1.22
CA ALA A 23 -8.06 1.99 1.60
C ALA A 23 -7.90 1.90 3.13
N ALA A 24 -8.08 3.01 3.84
CA ALA A 24 -8.03 3.02 5.31
C ALA A 24 -9.16 2.18 5.94
N LYS A 25 -10.38 2.24 5.38
CA LYS A 25 -11.52 1.43 5.81
C LYS A 25 -11.27 -0.07 5.59
N GLU A 26 -10.81 -0.47 4.40
CA GLU A 26 -10.55 -1.88 4.10
C GLU A 26 -9.36 -2.42 4.90
N LEU A 27 -8.28 -1.64 5.08
CA LEU A 27 -7.21 -2.02 6.00
C LEU A 27 -7.72 -2.16 7.44
N SER A 28 -8.63 -1.28 7.88
CA SER A 28 -9.19 -1.37 9.23
C SER A 28 -9.95 -2.67 9.44
N LYS A 29 -10.70 -3.13 8.43
CA LYS A 29 -11.36 -4.44 8.44
C LYS A 29 -10.34 -5.58 8.45
N TYR A 30 -9.30 -5.49 7.61
CA TYR A 30 -8.25 -6.51 7.52
C TYR A 30 -7.51 -6.72 8.84
N PHE A 31 -7.16 -5.66 9.57
CA PHE A 31 -6.43 -5.75 10.82
C PHE A 31 -7.30 -5.84 12.08
N GLY A 32 -8.63 -5.68 11.96
CA GLY A 32 -9.53 -5.59 13.12
C GLY A 32 -9.25 -4.36 14.01
N MET A 33 -8.61 -3.31 13.48
CA MET A 33 -8.29 -2.09 14.23
C MET A 33 -8.48 -0.84 13.37
N LYS A 34 -8.79 0.30 14.00
CA LYS A 34 -8.98 1.56 13.28
C LYS A 34 -7.66 2.06 12.67
N ILE A 35 -7.65 2.22 11.35
CA ILE A 35 -6.57 2.84 10.57
C ILE A 35 -7.10 4.13 9.96
N SER A 36 -6.36 5.22 10.16
CA SER A 36 -6.75 6.53 9.64
C SER A 36 -6.30 6.72 8.18
N ARG A 37 -7.02 7.54 7.43
CA ARG A 37 -6.62 8.01 6.09
C ARG A 37 -5.21 8.61 6.11
N GLN A 38 -4.89 9.42 7.12
CA GLN A 38 -3.58 10.05 7.27
C GLN A 38 -2.45 9.01 7.37
N ARG A 39 -2.71 7.85 7.99
CA ARG A 39 -1.75 6.75 8.06
C ARG A 39 -1.48 6.14 6.68
N VAL A 40 -2.52 5.95 5.86
CA VAL A 40 -2.37 5.53 4.46
C VAL A 40 -1.58 6.55 3.65
N MET A 41 -1.91 7.84 3.78
CA MET A 41 -1.20 8.93 3.10
C MET A 41 0.30 8.93 3.47
N ARG A 42 0.63 8.78 4.76
CA ARG A 42 2.03 8.69 5.21
C ARG A 42 2.76 7.51 4.59
N TYR A 43 2.13 6.34 4.47
CA TYR A 43 2.75 5.19 3.81
C TYR A 43 2.89 5.40 2.29
N GLU A 44 1.98 6.14 1.65
CA GLU A 44 2.16 6.52 0.24
C GLU A 44 3.33 7.47 0.03
N ASP A 45 3.53 8.43 0.93
CA ASP A 45 4.60 9.42 0.85
C ASP A 45 5.96 8.82 1.28
N THR A 46 5.95 7.90 2.24
CA THR A 46 7.14 7.23 2.79
C THR A 46 6.99 5.70 2.78
N PRO A 47 6.95 5.06 1.59
CA PRO A 47 6.67 3.63 1.46
C PRO A 47 7.65 2.73 2.22
N GLN A 48 8.90 3.17 2.40
CA GLN A 48 9.93 2.50 3.20
C GLN A 48 9.63 2.42 4.69
N GLN A 49 8.75 3.27 5.22
CA GLN A 49 8.29 3.22 6.61
C GLN A 49 7.10 2.26 6.80
N THR A 50 6.63 1.61 5.74
CA THR A 50 5.49 0.68 5.82
C THR A 50 5.93 -0.61 6.50
N PRO A 51 5.36 -0.97 7.68
CA PRO A 51 5.68 -2.23 8.31
C PRO A 51 5.31 -3.42 7.41
N PRO A 52 6.03 -4.56 7.46
CA PRO A 52 5.75 -5.71 6.59
C PRO A 52 4.29 -6.18 6.64
N GLY A 53 3.68 -6.20 7.82
CA GLY A 53 2.25 -6.54 7.97
C GLY A 53 1.33 -5.59 7.19
N PHE A 54 1.60 -4.28 7.23
CA PHE A 54 0.86 -3.30 6.43
C PHE A 54 1.11 -3.46 4.94
N GLY A 55 2.33 -3.80 4.53
CA GLY A 55 2.65 -4.12 3.14
C GLY A 55 1.78 -5.27 2.60
N GLN A 56 1.64 -6.34 3.40
CA GLN A 56 0.75 -7.45 3.07
C GLN A 56 -0.73 -7.04 3.04
N GLY A 57 -1.16 -6.21 4.00
CA GLY A 57 -2.52 -5.66 4.02
C GLY A 57 -2.84 -4.88 2.75
N PHE A 58 -1.94 -3.97 2.34
CA PHE A 58 -2.09 -3.20 1.10
C PHE A 58 -2.15 -4.08 -0.14
N ALA A 59 -1.23 -5.03 -0.28
CA ALA A 59 -1.23 -5.99 -1.38
C ALA A 59 -2.57 -6.75 -1.47
N THR A 60 -3.09 -7.17 -0.32
CA THR A 60 -4.37 -7.88 -0.20
C THR A 60 -5.54 -7.01 -0.64
N ILE A 61 -5.69 -5.79 -0.09
CA ILE A 61 -6.85 -4.93 -0.40
C ILE A 61 -6.81 -4.34 -1.81
N TYR A 62 -5.63 -4.28 -2.43
CA TYR A 62 -5.48 -3.83 -3.82
C TYR A 62 -5.52 -4.98 -4.83
N HIS A 63 -5.65 -6.23 -4.37
CA HIS A 63 -5.64 -7.42 -5.21
C HIS A 63 -4.40 -7.50 -6.11
N MET A 64 -3.23 -7.19 -5.55
CA MET A 64 -1.96 -7.20 -6.27
C MET A 64 -0.88 -7.97 -5.52
N PRO A 65 0.07 -8.60 -6.24
CA PRO A 65 1.25 -9.20 -5.62
C PRO A 65 2.04 -8.14 -4.84
N ILE A 66 2.54 -8.49 -3.65
CA ILE A 66 3.32 -7.58 -2.82
C ILE A 66 4.61 -7.14 -3.54
N GLU A 67 5.17 -8.00 -4.39
CA GLU A 67 6.37 -7.76 -5.19
C GLU A 67 6.15 -6.73 -6.29
N ALA A 68 4.89 -6.52 -6.71
CA ALA A 68 4.50 -5.51 -7.71
C ALA A 68 4.44 -4.09 -7.11
N ILE A 69 4.40 -3.97 -5.78
CA ILE A 69 4.33 -2.70 -5.07
C ILE A 69 5.71 -2.31 -4.55
N ASN A 70 6.12 -1.07 -4.84
CA ASN A 70 7.37 -0.54 -4.36
C ASN A 70 7.24 -0.01 -2.92
N PHE A 71 7.64 -0.83 -1.95
CA PHE A 71 7.82 -0.45 -0.55
C PHE A 71 9.25 0.02 -0.22
N LYS A 72 10.14 0.11 -1.20
CA LYS A 72 11.51 0.57 -0.97
C LYS A 72 11.59 2.09 -1.17
N SER A 73 12.54 2.72 -0.47
CA SER A 73 12.95 4.09 -0.78
C SER A 73 13.30 4.17 -2.26
N LYS A 74 12.95 5.26 -2.94
CA LYS A 74 13.63 5.61 -4.19
C LYS A 74 15.10 5.81 -3.81
N SER A 75 15.92 4.76 -3.95
CA SER A 75 17.35 4.95 -4.08
C SER A 75 17.53 5.79 -5.34
N THR A 76 18.11 6.97 -5.13
CA THR A 76 18.70 7.86 -6.13
C THR A 76 19.37 7.10 -7.27
#